data_AF-A0A1T4K696-F1
#
_entry.id   AF-A0A1T4K696-F1
#
_cell.length_a   1.000
_cell.length_b   1.000
_cell.length_c   1.000
_cell.angle_alpha   90.00
_cell.angle_beta   90.00
_cell.angle_gamma   90.00
#
_symmetry.space_group_name_H-M   'P 1'
#
loop_
_entity.id
_entity.type
_entity.pdbx_description
1 polymer ?
#
loop_
_entity_poly.entity_id
_entity_poly.type
_entity_poly.pdbx_seq_one_letter_code
_entity_poly.pdbx_strand_id
1 'polypeptide(L)'
;MNKQEFLERLENLLNKLSPSEREKAISYYSEMIEDFIEDGCTQEEAVIKVGTPGQIAETILSEDVSNKSKKESTPAKKMLIATLIVLGSPFWGAFVLMGLMLLLTGFCLLLVGYMLLWTIPFLMGTLTVVSVILSVVSTLGSFAIMQSNLALGLTQFGVGVIASGLFILLAISTGMISKYFVVITKNVWGWVDINCLQRLRGIKLW
;
A
#
# COMPACT_ATOMS: atom_id res chain seq x y z
N MET A 1 46.06 13.66 -47.58
CA MET A 1 44.69 13.09 -47.54
C MET A 1 43.74 14.27 -47.43
N ASN A 2 42.67 14.31 -48.23
CA ASN A 2 41.67 15.37 -48.10
C ASN A 2 40.64 14.99 -47.01
N LYS A 3 39.89 15.97 -46.48
CA LYS A 3 38.87 15.77 -45.44
C LYS A 3 37.86 14.68 -45.81
N GLN A 4 37.38 14.68 -47.06
CA GLN A 4 36.41 13.69 -47.56
C GLN A 4 36.98 12.27 -47.52
N GLU A 5 38.25 12.11 -47.92
CA GLU A 5 38.95 10.83 -47.93
C GLU A 5 39.18 10.27 -46.52
N PHE A 6 39.40 11.16 -45.54
CA PHE A 6 39.54 10.79 -44.13
C PHE A 6 38.22 10.28 -43.54
N LEU A 7 37.11 11.00 -43.75
CA LEU A 7 35.80 10.63 -43.21
C LEU A 7 35.27 9.33 -43.84
N GLU A 8 35.45 9.14 -45.15
CA GLU A 8 35.07 7.91 -45.84
C GLU A 8 35.85 6.69 -45.34
N ARG A 9 37.14 6.88 -45.00
CA ARG A 9 37.96 5.82 -44.42
C ARG A 9 37.52 5.49 -42.99
N LEU A 10 37.19 6.51 -42.19
CA LEU A 10 36.70 6.37 -40.83
C LEU A 10 35.34 5.66 -40.80
N GLU A 11 34.42 6.01 -41.70
CA GLU A 11 33.12 5.35 -41.84
C GLU A 11 33.26 3.86 -42.15
N ASN A 12 34.13 3.51 -43.10
CA ASN A 12 34.40 2.12 -43.47
C ASN A 12 34.99 1.31 -42.29
N LEU A 13 35.87 1.92 -41.51
CA LEU A 13 36.47 1.27 -40.34
C LEU A 13 35.47 1.11 -39.18
N LEU A 14 34.51 2.03 -39.05
CA LEU A 14 33.45 2.02 -38.04
C LEU A 14 32.19 1.23 -38.46
N ASN A 15 32.24 0.45 -39.54
CA ASN A 15 31.08 -0.35 -40.00
C ASN A 15 30.59 -1.39 -38.96
N LYS A 16 31.41 -1.73 -37.97
CA LYS A 16 31.02 -2.63 -36.87
C LYS A 16 30.16 -1.96 -35.79
N LEU A 17 30.02 -0.63 -35.78
CA LEU A 17 29.18 0.11 -34.83
C LEU A 17 27.72 0.17 -35.30
N SER A 18 26.81 0.48 -34.37
CA SER A 18 25.43 0.77 -34.74
C SER A 18 25.36 2.03 -35.62
N PRO A 19 24.40 2.14 -36.56
CA PRO A 19 24.32 3.25 -37.50
C PRO A 19 24.25 4.62 -36.80
N SER A 20 23.58 4.70 -35.65
CA SER A 20 23.47 5.94 -34.87
C SER A 20 24.78 6.34 -34.19
N GLU A 21 25.59 5.38 -33.73
CA GLU A 21 26.88 5.67 -33.10
C GLU A 21 27.94 6.04 -34.15
N ARG A 22 27.89 5.40 -35.32
CA ARG A 22 28.75 5.70 -36.45
C ARG A 22 28.56 7.14 -36.94
N GLU A 23 27.31 7.56 -37.13
CA GLU A 23 26.98 8.93 -37.57
C GLU A 23 27.47 9.99 -36.56
N LYS A 24 27.30 9.73 -35.26
CA LYS A 24 27.81 10.61 -34.20
C LYS A 24 29.34 10.74 -34.22
N ALA A 25 30.05 9.62 -34.39
CA ALA A 25 31.50 9.64 -34.48
C ALA A 25 31.96 10.44 -35.72
N ILE A 26 31.34 10.21 -36.88
CA ILE A 26 31.68 10.93 -38.12
C ILE A 26 31.42 12.43 -37.98
N SER A 27 30.27 12.82 -37.40
CA SER A 27 29.92 14.24 -37.17
C SER A 27 30.94 14.92 -36.27
N TYR A 28 31.32 14.26 -35.15
CA TYR A 28 32.29 14.80 -34.20
C TYR A 28 33.66 15.06 -34.83
N TYR A 29 34.19 14.11 -35.60
CA TYR A 29 35.48 14.31 -36.27
C TYR A 29 35.39 15.28 -37.46
N SER A 30 34.22 15.40 -38.11
CA SER A 30 34.00 16.41 -39.15
C SER A 30 34.05 17.83 -38.58
N GLU A 31 33.35 18.08 -37.47
CA GLU A 31 33.37 19.37 -36.75
C GLU A 31 34.79 19.70 -36.28
N MET A 32 35.48 18.72 -35.68
CA MET A 32 36.85 18.93 -35.20
C MET A 32 37.84 19.28 -36.33
N ILE A 33 37.67 18.71 -37.52
CA ILE A 33 38.50 19.07 -38.70
C ILE A 33 38.13 20.47 -39.21
N GLU A 34 36.86 20.86 -39.15
CA GLU A 34 36.40 22.20 -39.53
C GLU A 34 36.99 23.29 -38.61
N ASP A 35 36.99 23.06 -37.30
CA ASP A 35 37.59 23.98 -36.32
C ASP A 35 39.07 24.26 -36.64
N PHE A 36 39.83 23.22 -37.00
CA PHE A 36 41.25 23.38 -37.35
C PHE A 36 41.47 24.15 -38.66
N ILE A 37 40.54 24.04 -39.61
CA ILE A 37 40.58 24.79 -40.87
C ILE A 37 40.24 26.26 -40.60
N GLU A 38 39.28 26.53 -39.71
CA GLU A 38 38.89 27.89 -39.30
C GLU A 38 40.00 28.61 -38.53
N ASP A 39 40.77 27.88 -37.72
CA ASP A 39 41.98 28.36 -37.03
C ASP A 39 43.19 28.62 -37.96
N GLY A 40 43.01 28.48 -39.28
CA GLY A 40 44.00 28.83 -40.29
C GLY A 40 44.98 27.70 -40.66
N CYS A 41 44.68 26.45 -40.31
CA CYS A 41 45.44 25.30 -40.81
C CYS A 41 45.00 24.93 -42.23
N THR A 42 45.92 24.45 -43.06
CA THR A 42 45.54 23.84 -44.34
C THR A 42 44.83 22.50 -44.12
N GLN A 43 43.99 22.07 -45.08
CA GLN A 43 43.22 20.82 -44.95
C GLN A 43 44.11 19.60 -44.66
N GLU A 44 45.31 19.56 -45.24
CA GLU A 44 46.25 18.46 -45.01
C GLU A 44 46.84 18.49 -43.60
N GLU A 45 47.14 19.67 -43.06
CA GLU A 45 47.66 19.83 -41.69
C GLU A 45 46.59 19.53 -40.63
N ALA A 46 45.33 19.89 -40.88
CA ALA A 46 44.22 19.58 -40.00
C ALA A 46 44.03 18.06 -39.85
N VAL A 47 44.05 17.31 -40.95
CA VAL A 47 43.93 15.84 -40.94
C VAL A 47 45.12 15.19 -40.22
N ILE A 48 46.33 15.74 -40.35
CA ILE A 48 47.52 15.25 -39.64
C ILE A 48 47.41 15.50 -38.12
N LYS A 49 46.86 16.65 -37.70
CA LYS A 49 46.65 16.98 -36.27
C LYS A 49 45.59 16.10 -35.61
N VAL A 50 44.52 15.76 -36.33
CA VAL A 50 43.45 14.87 -35.84
C VAL A 50 43.95 13.43 -35.64
N GLY A 51 44.92 12.99 -36.43
CA GLY A 51 45.53 11.67 -36.33
C GLY A 51 45.08 10.72 -37.44
N THR A 52 45.46 9.44 -37.35
CA THR A 52 45.13 8.48 -38.42
C THR A 52 43.73 7.87 -38.21
N PRO A 53 42.93 7.71 -39.28
CA PRO A 53 41.57 7.17 -39.17
C PRO A 53 41.55 5.74 -38.60
N GLY A 54 42.64 4.98 -38.77
CA GLY A 54 42.83 3.65 -38.18
C GLY A 54 42.90 3.65 -36.65
N GLN A 55 43.72 4.52 -36.07
CA GLN A 55 43.90 4.62 -34.61
C GLN A 55 42.62 5.11 -33.91
N ILE A 56 41.93 6.04 -34.55
CA ILE A 56 40.66 6.57 -34.05
C ILE A 56 39.59 5.47 -34.04
N ALA A 57 39.46 4.73 -35.15
CA ALA A 57 38.50 3.63 -35.22
C ALA A 57 38.79 2.53 -34.19
N GLU A 58 40.06 2.17 -33.99
CA GLU A 58 40.46 1.18 -32.99
C GLU A 58 40.09 1.60 -31.57
N THR A 59 40.29 2.88 -31.23
CA THR A 59 39.96 3.45 -29.92
C THR A 59 38.45 3.41 -29.66
N ILE A 60 37.65 3.86 -30.64
CA ILE A 60 36.18 3.87 -30.53
C ILE A 60 35.62 2.44 -30.43
N LEU A 61 36.16 1.51 -31.23
CA LEU A 61 35.74 0.10 -31.22
C LEU A 61 36.07 -0.58 -29.89
N SER A 62 37.23 -0.29 -29.30
CA SER A 62 37.65 -0.90 -28.04
C SER A 62 36.86 -0.35 -26.83
N GLU A 63 36.48 0.92 -26.84
CA GLU A 63 35.58 1.51 -25.85
C GLU A 63 34.15 0.94 -25.92
N ASP A 64 33.62 0.72 -27.13
CA ASP A 64 32.30 0.12 -27.31
C ASP A 64 32.24 -1.33 -26.82
N VAL A 65 33.30 -2.13 -27.08
CA VAL A 65 33.41 -3.50 -26.57
C VAL A 65 33.49 -3.53 -25.05
N SER A 66 34.22 -2.60 -24.43
CA SER A 66 34.31 -2.46 -22.97
C SER A 66 32.96 -2.07 -22.34
N ASN A 67 32.24 -1.15 -22.97
CA ASN A 67 30.90 -0.75 -22.52
C ASN A 67 29.86 -1.85 -22.72
N LYS A 68 29.90 -2.59 -23.83
CA LYS A 68 29.05 -3.77 -24.05
C LYS A 68 29.35 -4.89 -23.06
N SER A 69 30.62 -5.18 -22.74
CA SER A 69 30.97 -6.22 -21.77
C SER A 69 30.57 -5.85 -20.33
N LYS A 70 30.54 -4.56 -19.99
CA LYS A 70 29.97 -4.06 -18.72
C LYS A 70 28.44 -4.12 -18.68
N LYS A 71 27.77 -3.96 -19.83
CA LYS A 71 26.30 -4.00 -19.96
C LYS A 71 25.75 -5.42 -20.05
N GLU A 72 26.53 -6.36 -20.57
CA GLU A 72 26.22 -7.79 -20.50
C GLU A 72 26.50 -8.30 -19.08
N SER A 73 25.48 -8.19 -18.23
CA SER A 73 25.39 -8.96 -16.99
C SER A 73 25.72 -10.42 -17.30
N THR A 74 26.87 -10.88 -16.83
CA THR A 74 27.39 -12.23 -17.03
C THR A 74 26.30 -13.26 -16.69
N PRO A 75 26.11 -14.34 -17.47
CA PRO A 75 25.10 -15.38 -17.17
C PRO A 75 25.27 -15.95 -15.75
N ALA A 76 26.48 -15.92 -15.19
CA ALA A 76 26.77 -16.25 -13.80
C ALA A 76 26.11 -15.31 -12.77
N LYS A 77 26.02 -14.00 -13.02
CA LYS A 77 25.28 -13.05 -12.16
C LYS A 77 23.78 -13.25 -12.28
N LYS A 78 23.27 -13.53 -13.49
CA LYS A 78 21.85 -13.89 -13.68
C LYS A 78 21.49 -15.21 -13.00
N MET A 79 22.36 -16.22 -13.03
CA MET A 79 22.17 -17.48 -12.29
C MET A 79 22.32 -17.29 -10.78
N LEU A 80 23.24 -16.46 -10.30
CA LEU A 80 23.32 -16.11 -8.87
C LEU A 80 22.07 -15.37 -8.40
N ILE A 81 21.57 -14.41 -9.18
CA ILE A 81 20.34 -13.69 -8.88
C ILE A 81 19.14 -14.65 -8.95
N ALA A 82 19.07 -15.53 -9.94
CA ALA A 82 18.00 -16.52 -10.07
C ALA A 82 18.03 -17.54 -8.92
N THR A 83 19.20 -18.05 -8.53
CA THR A 83 19.36 -18.94 -7.37
C THR A 83 19.04 -18.21 -6.08
N LEU A 84 19.41 -16.93 -5.92
CA LEU A 84 19.05 -16.13 -4.76
C LEU A 84 17.53 -15.84 -4.72
N ILE A 85 16.88 -15.68 -5.88
CA ILE A 85 15.42 -15.59 -6.02
C ILE A 85 14.73 -16.91 -5.69
N VAL A 86 15.31 -18.05 -6.10
CA VAL A 86 14.75 -19.39 -5.86
C VAL A 86 14.95 -19.82 -4.40
N LEU A 87 16.09 -19.52 -3.78
CA LEU A 87 16.29 -19.68 -2.34
C LEU A 87 15.47 -18.67 -1.53
N GLY A 88 15.22 -17.49 -2.09
CA GLY A 88 14.28 -16.51 -1.54
C GLY A 88 12.82 -16.95 -1.68
N SER A 89 12.44 -17.66 -2.74
CA SER A 89 11.07 -18.07 -3.07
C SER A 89 10.29 -18.69 -1.89
N PRO A 90 10.84 -19.64 -1.10
CA PRO A 90 10.14 -20.16 0.07
C PRO A 90 9.94 -19.11 1.18
N PHE A 91 10.82 -18.11 1.30
CA PHE A 91 10.69 -17.00 2.26
C PHE A 91 9.64 -15.97 1.85
N TRP A 92 9.47 -15.70 0.56
CA TRP A 92 8.44 -14.75 0.10
C TRP A 92 7.04 -15.29 0.39
N GLY A 93 6.81 -16.59 0.21
CA GLY A 93 5.57 -17.25 0.61
C GLY A 93 5.30 -17.10 2.12
N ALA A 94 6.32 -17.30 2.95
CA ALA A 94 6.21 -17.17 4.40
C ALA A 94 5.89 -15.72 4.85
N PHE A 95 6.48 -14.70 4.22
CA PHE A 95 6.18 -13.30 4.52
C PHE A 95 4.76 -12.91 4.12
N VAL A 96 4.28 -13.37 2.97
CA VAL A 96 2.89 -13.14 2.53
C VAL A 96 1.91 -13.83 3.48
N LEU A 97 2.18 -15.08 3.85
CA LEU A 97 1.38 -15.83 4.82
C LEU A 97 1.36 -15.15 6.19
N MET A 98 2.51 -14.67 6.67
CA MET A 98 2.62 -13.93 7.93
C MET A 98 1.82 -12.63 7.89
N GLY A 99 1.91 -11.88 6.78
CA GLY A 99 1.12 -10.67 6.56
C GLY A 99 -0.39 -10.96 6.53
N LEU A 100 -0.80 -12.03 5.85
CA LEU A 100 -2.21 -12.43 5.78
C LEU A 100 -2.75 -12.84 7.16
N MET A 101 -1.98 -13.60 7.94
CA MET A 101 -2.36 -14.00 9.30
C MET A 101 -2.45 -12.82 10.26
N LEU A 102 -1.55 -11.84 10.13
CA LEU A 102 -1.60 -10.62 10.93
C LEU A 102 -2.82 -9.76 10.57
N LEU A 103 -3.14 -9.65 9.28
CA LEU A 103 -4.35 -8.96 8.81
C LEU A 103 -5.62 -9.65 9.30
N LEU A 104 -5.67 -10.98 9.23
CA LEU A 104 -6.80 -11.77 9.74
C LEU A 104 -6.94 -11.61 11.26
N THR A 105 -5.84 -11.64 12.00
CA THR A 105 -5.82 -11.43 13.45
C THR A 105 -6.33 -10.03 13.80
N GLY A 106 -5.86 -9.00 13.10
CA GLY A 106 -6.33 -7.63 13.28
C GLY A 106 -7.83 -7.48 12.99
N PHE A 107 -8.33 -8.13 11.93
CA PHE A 107 -9.75 -8.15 11.61
C PHE A 107 -10.58 -8.86 12.67
N CYS A 108 -10.14 -10.03 13.16
CA CYS A 108 -10.78 -10.72 14.26
C CYS A 108 -10.83 -9.87 15.54
N LEU A 109 -9.74 -9.17 15.86
CA LEU A 109 -9.67 -8.33 17.06
C LEU A 109 -10.62 -7.14 16.98
N LEU A 110 -10.76 -6.53 15.79
CA LEU A 110 -11.80 -5.53 15.51
C LEU A 110 -13.21 -6.09 15.69
N LEU A 111 -13.47 -7.31 15.19
CA LEU A 111 -14.78 -7.95 15.30
C LEU A 111 -15.13 -8.27 16.76
N VAL A 112 -14.17 -8.77 17.53
CA VAL A 112 -14.33 -9.04 18.96
C VAL A 112 -14.56 -7.74 19.73
N GLY A 113 -13.79 -6.69 19.43
CA GLY A 113 -14.00 -5.36 20.01
C GLY A 113 -15.40 -4.82 19.72
N TYR A 114 -15.89 -4.99 18.49
CA TYR A 114 -17.24 -4.61 18.09
C TYR A 114 -18.33 -5.40 18.85
N MET A 115 -18.16 -6.72 18.97
CA MET A 115 -19.07 -7.57 19.75
C MET A 115 -19.12 -7.14 21.23
N LEU A 116 -17.95 -6.92 21.86
CA LEU A 116 -17.87 -6.46 23.25
C LEU A 116 -18.57 -5.10 23.46
N LEU A 117 -18.40 -4.18 22.50
CA LEU A 117 -19.04 -2.88 22.51
C LEU A 117 -20.57 -3.04 22.51
N TRP A 118 -21.11 -3.98 21.76
CA TRP A 118 -22.55 -4.25 21.71
C TRP A 118 -23.10 -5.06 22.90
N THR A 119 -22.25 -5.76 23.66
CA THR A 119 -22.70 -6.54 24.83
C THR A 119 -23.31 -5.65 25.93
N ILE A 120 -22.76 -4.45 26.16
CA ILE A 120 -23.22 -3.53 27.22
C ILE A 120 -24.68 -3.07 26.98
N PRO A 121 -25.05 -2.51 25.81
CA PRO A 121 -26.43 -2.13 25.55
C PRO A 121 -27.37 -3.33 25.48
N PHE A 122 -26.88 -4.49 25.02
CA PHE A 122 -27.68 -5.72 25.00
C PHE A 122 -28.06 -6.18 26.42
N LEU A 123 -27.10 -6.18 27.36
CA LEU A 123 -27.35 -6.57 28.74
C LEU A 123 -28.35 -5.62 29.43
N MET A 124 -28.14 -4.31 29.27
CA MET A 124 -29.08 -3.28 29.75
C MET A 124 -30.49 -3.45 29.16
N GLY A 125 -30.58 -3.75 27.86
CA GLY A 125 -31.84 -4.06 27.19
C GLY A 125 -32.56 -5.26 27.81
N THR A 126 -31.86 -6.38 28.02
CA THR A 126 -32.47 -7.58 28.64
C THR A 126 -32.96 -7.32 30.07
N LEU A 127 -32.20 -6.55 30.87
CA LEU A 127 -32.60 -6.11 32.21
C LEU A 127 -33.89 -5.28 32.20
N THR A 128 -34.07 -4.41 31.21
CA THR A 128 -35.30 -3.61 31.09
C THR A 128 -36.50 -4.50 30.83
N VAL A 129 -36.38 -5.48 29.93
CA VAL A 129 -37.46 -6.41 29.57
C VAL A 129 -37.88 -7.26 30.76
N VAL A 130 -36.91 -7.83 31.49
CA VAL A 130 -37.19 -8.61 32.71
C VAL A 130 -37.90 -7.75 33.76
N SER A 131 -37.49 -6.48 33.92
CA SER A 131 -38.11 -5.56 34.87
C SER A 131 -39.56 -5.23 34.52
N VAL A 132 -39.91 -5.09 33.23
CA VAL A 132 -41.30 -4.93 32.78
C VAL A 132 -42.12 -6.14 33.12
N ILE A 133 -41.63 -7.34 32.77
CA ILE A 133 -42.36 -8.59 33.00
C ILE A 133 -42.61 -8.77 34.50
N LEU A 134 -41.59 -8.52 35.34
CA LEU A 134 -41.73 -8.60 36.78
C LEU A 134 -42.75 -7.60 37.31
N SER A 135 -42.77 -6.37 36.79
CA SER A 135 -43.74 -5.35 37.20
C SER A 135 -45.18 -5.74 36.83
N VAL A 136 -45.40 -6.24 35.60
CA VAL A 136 -46.72 -6.67 35.13
C VAL A 136 -47.21 -7.89 35.91
N VAL A 137 -46.36 -8.90 36.11
CA VAL A 137 -46.72 -10.10 36.87
C VAL A 137 -46.99 -9.77 38.33
N SER A 138 -46.19 -8.89 38.94
CA SER A 138 -46.38 -8.49 40.34
C SER A 138 -47.68 -7.72 40.52
N THR A 139 -47.96 -6.72 39.67
CA THR A 139 -49.18 -5.88 39.77
C THR A 139 -50.46 -6.66 39.50
N LEU A 140 -50.49 -7.53 38.49
CA LEU A 140 -51.65 -8.38 38.19
C LEU A 140 -51.82 -9.50 39.23
N GLY A 141 -50.70 -10.08 39.68
CA GLY A 141 -50.70 -11.12 40.72
C GLY A 141 -51.20 -10.61 42.07
N SER A 142 -50.97 -9.34 42.41
CA SER A 142 -51.48 -8.71 43.63
C SER A 142 -52.99 -8.82 43.78
N PHE A 143 -53.74 -8.66 42.70
CA PHE A 143 -55.21 -8.72 42.74
C PHE A 143 -55.73 -10.10 43.16
N ALA A 144 -55.05 -11.18 42.74
CA ALA A 144 -55.41 -12.55 43.12
C ALA A 144 -55.04 -12.84 44.59
N ILE A 145 -53.87 -12.38 45.04
CA ILE A 145 -53.38 -12.64 46.40
C ILE A 145 -54.17 -11.84 47.44
N MET A 146 -54.63 -10.63 47.09
CA MET A 146 -55.40 -9.76 47.99
C MET A 146 -56.73 -10.37 48.45
N GLN A 147 -57.31 -11.29 47.66
CA GLN A 147 -58.52 -12.03 48.07
C GLN A 147 -58.27 -13.03 49.20
N SER A 148 -57.04 -13.54 49.33
CA SER A 148 -56.68 -14.49 50.39
C SER A 148 -56.05 -13.78 51.60
N ASN A 149 -55.12 -12.84 51.36
CA ASN A 149 -54.40 -12.14 52.40
C ASN A 149 -54.07 -10.71 51.96
N LEU A 150 -54.72 -9.73 52.57
CA LEU A 150 -54.60 -8.32 52.20
C LEU A 150 -53.18 -7.78 52.41
N ALA A 151 -52.50 -8.20 53.49
CA ALA A 151 -51.11 -7.80 53.77
C ALA A 151 -50.12 -8.29 52.70
N LEU A 152 -50.27 -9.54 52.23
CA LEU A 152 -49.42 -10.12 51.18
C LEU A 152 -49.73 -9.53 49.79
N GLY A 153 -51.00 -9.21 49.51
CA GLY A 153 -51.38 -8.51 48.28
C GLY A 153 -50.77 -7.10 48.19
N LEU A 154 -50.74 -6.37 49.30
CA LEU A 154 -50.19 -5.01 49.37
C LEU A 154 -48.66 -4.97 49.23
N THR A 155 -47.95 -5.92 49.85
CA THR A 155 -46.49 -6.03 49.67
C THR A 155 -46.12 -6.42 48.23
N GLN A 156 -46.85 -7.36 47.62
CA GLN A 156 -46.71 -7.74 46.21
C GLN A 156 -46.95 -6.54 45.27
N PHE A 157 -47.94 -5.69 45.59
CA PHE A 157 -48.25 -4.51 44.79
C PHE A 157 -47.13 -3.47 44.91
N GLY A 158 -46.58 -3.28 46.11
CA GLY A 158 -45.41 -2.44 46.34
C GLY A 158 -44.18 -2.89 45.54
N VAL A 159 -43.91 -4.20 45.48
CA VAL A 159 -42.84 -4.76 44.64
C VAL A 159 -43.08 -4.45 43.16
N GLY A 160 -44.32 -4.56 42.68
CA GLY A 160 -44.70 -4.20 41.31
C GLY A 160 -44.47 -2.74 40.96
N VAL A 161 -44.80 -1.81 41.88
CA VAL A 161 -44.57 -0.37 41.71
C VAL A 161 -43.08 -0.04 41.71
N ILE A 162 -42.29 -0.61 42.63
CA ILE A 162 -40.83 -0.43 42.67
C ILE A 162 -40.19 -0.95 41.38
N ALA A 163 -40.63 -2.13 40.89
CA ALA A 163 -40.16 -2.69 39.63
C ALA A 163 -40.50 -1.81 38.42
N SER A 164 -41.68 -1.16 38.42
CA SER A 164 -42.06 -0.20 37.36
C SER A 164 -41.16 1.05 37.37
N GLY A 165 -40.81 1.57 38.56
CA GLY A 165 -39.88 2.67 38.71
C GLY A 165 -38.48 2.32 38.22
N LEU A 166 -38.02 1.11 38.56
CA LEU A 166 -36.74 0.59 38.10
C LEU A 166 -36.72 0.41 36.57
N PHE A 167 -37.83 -0.07 35.97
CA PHE A 167 -37.97 -0.16 34.52
C PHE A 167 -37.81 1.20 33.85
N ILE A 168 -38.49 2.25 34.32
CA ILE A 168 -38.43 3.58 33.70
C ILE A 168 -37.00 4.14 33.76
N LEU A 169 -36.32 4.00 34.90
CA LEU A 169 -34.93 4.43 35.06
C LEU A 169 -33.98 3.66 34.12
N LEU A 170 -34.14 2.34 34.02
CA LEU A 170 -33.33 1.51 33.13
C LEU A 170 -33.63 1.79 31.66
N ALA A 171 -34.88 2.06 31.30
CA ALA A 171 -35.29 2.36 29.92
C ALA A 171 -34.69 3.69 29.45
N ILE A 172 -34.74 4.73 30.29
CA ILE A 172 -34.11 6.02 30.01
C ILE A 172 -32.59 5.86 29.92
N SER A 173 -31.98 5.14 30.87
CA SER A 173 -30.53 4.89 30.87
C SER A 173 -30.08 4.15 29.61
N THR A 174 -30.83 3.12 29.19
CA THR A 174 -30.57 2.36 27.97
C THR A 174 -30.71 3.24 26.73
N GLY A 175 -31.73 4.10 26.68
CA GLY A 175 -31.93 5.04 25.58
C GLY A 175 -30.81 6.07 25.45
N MET A 176 -30.30 6.59 26.57
CA MET A 176 -29.13 7.48 26.58
C MET A 176 -27.87 6.75 26.14
N ILE A 177 -27.59 5.58 26.73
CA ILE A 177 -26.42 4.76 26.37
C ILE A 177 -26.45 4.43 24.87
N SER A 178 -27.58 3.98 24.34
CA SER A 178 -27.71 3.59 22.94
C SER A 178 -27.32 4.74 21.99
N LYS A 179 -27.74 5.97 22.28
CA LYS A 179 -27.33 7.15 21.50
C LYS A 179 -25.82 7.38 21.53
N TYR A 180 -25.19 7.29 22.71
CA TYR A 180 -23.73 7.40 22.84
C TYR A 180 -23.00 6.31 22.06
N PHE A 181 -23.47 5.06 22.13
CA PHE A 181 -22.89 3.95 21.37
C PHE A 181 -23.01 4.18 19.86
N VAL A 182 -24.17 4.62 19.35
CA VAL A 182 -24.34 4.94 17.91
C VAL A 182 -23.39 6.06 17.46
N VAL A 183 -23.21 7.10 18.28
CA VAL A 183 -22.25 8.18 17.97
C VAL A 183 -20.82 7.66 17.94
N ILE A 184 -20.42 6.85 18.93
CA ILE A 184 -19.09 6.23 18.97
C ILE A 184 -18.87 5.33 17.77
N THR A 185 -19.84 4.47 17.43
CA THR A 185 -19.74 3.58 16.26
C THR A 185 -19.61 4.39 14.97
N LYS A 186 -20.41 5.46 14.79
CA LYS A 186 -20.29 6.34 13.62
C LYS A 186 -18.93 7.03 13.57
N ASN A 187 -18.41 7.49 14.70
CA ASN A 187 -17.12 8.16 14.76
C ASN A 187 -15.95 7.21 14.47
N VAL A 188 -16.00 5.98 14.99
CA VAL A 188 -15.03 4.92 14.69
C VAL A 188 -15.09 4.57 13.20
N TRP A 189 -16.28 4.41 12.63
CA TRP A 189 -16.43 4.10 11.21
C TRP A 189 -15.93 5.24 10.31
N GLY A 190 -16.21 6.50 10.67
CA GLY A 190 -15.67 7.66 9.98
C GLY A 190 -14.14 7.76 10.07
N TRP A 191 -13.57 7.47 11.25
CA TRP A 191 -12.12 7.43 11.43
C TRP A 191 -11.46 6.31 10.62
N VAL A 192 -12.06 5.12 10.56
CA VAL A 192 -11.58 4.00 9.73
C VAL A 192 -11.67 4.33 8.24
N ASP A 193 -12.76 4.95 7.79
CA ASP A 193 -12.92 5.35 6.39
C ASP A 193 -11.87 6.39 5.96
N ILE A 194 -11.64 7.40 6.80
CA ILE A 194 -10.63 8.42 6.53
C ILE A 194 -9.21 7.83 6.58
N ASN A 195 -8.84 7.08 7.62
CA ASN A 195 -7.44 6.68 7.81
C ASN A 195 -7.05 5.40 7.07
N CYS A 196 -7.97 4.46 6.86
CA CYS A 196 -7.68 3.21 6.13
C CYS A 196 -8.14 3.31 4.68
N LEU A 197 -9.39 3.70 4.41
CA LEU A 197 -9.94 3.62 3.05
C LEU A 197 -9.47 4.74 2.13
N GLN A 198 -9.33 5.99 2.61
CA GLN A 198 -8.74 7.05 1.76
C GLN A 198 -7.26 6.82 1.52
N ARG A 199 -6.53 6.26 2.50
CA ARG A 199 -5.11 5.95 2.34
C ARG A 199 -4.88 4.80 1.36
N LEU A 200 -5.77 3.80 1.34
CA LEU A 200 -5.79 2.74 0.32
C LEU A 200 -6.25 3.27 -1.06
N ARG A 201 -7.23 4.17 -1.13
CA ARG A 201 -7.66 4.81 -2.41
C ARG A 201 -6.64 5.78 -2.97
N GLY A 202 -5.84 6.43 -2.13
CA GLY A 202 -4.75 7.33 -2.51
C GLY A 202 -3.53 6.59 -3.08
N ILE A 203 -3.38 5.30 -2.75
CA ILE A 203 -2.44 4.40 -3.41
C ILE A 203 -3.09 3.95 -4.72
N LYS A 204 -3.15 4.87 -5.69
CA LYS A 204 -3.30 4.49 -7.10
C LYS A 204 -2.08 3.69 -7.50
N LEU A 205 -2.19 2.37 -7.41
CA LEU A 205 -1.33 1.44 -8.12
C LEU A 205 -1.63 1.59 -9.61
N TRP A 206 -0.74 2.32 -10.29
CA TRP A 206 -0.59 2.53 -11.74
C TRP A 206 -1.72 3.29 -12.45
#